data_AF-A0A7C1WMP8-F1
#
_entry.id   AF-A0A7C1WMP8-F1
#
_cell.length_a   1.000
_cell.length_b   1.000
_cell.length_c   1.000
_cell.angle_alpha   90.00
_cell.angle_beta   90.00
_cell.angle_gamma   90.00
#
_symmetry.space_group_name_H-M   'P 1'
#
loop_
_entity.id
_entity.type
_entity.pdbx_description
1 polymer ?
#
loop_
_entity_poly.entity_id
_entity_poly.type
_entity_poly.pdbx_seq_one_letter_code
_entity_poly.pdbx_strand_id
1 'polypeptide(L)'
;VLALIFLIVLNIAFLSFTSQRWKLDFLNLIFYRISYTVYVLNLIVEKSGFFGYYHGLWLHPITGDIAGKIVLGYEHNTTSTILGPLILDFGIIEVPIMIFFGSVLGTVRKKMDTLKKAIPYYSILLSITLLCVEISPIPLIIFPYLIALYKIS
;
A
#
# COMPACT_ATOMS: atom_id res chain seq x y z
N VAL A 1 -16.09 15.92 -20.39
CA VAL A 1 -17.42 15.26 -20.48
C VAL A 1 -17.40 13.87 -19.83
N LEU A 2 -16.56 12.92 -20.29
CA LEU A 2 -16.46 11.56 -19.70
C LEU A 2 -16.18 11.54 -18.19
N ALA A 3 -15.23 12.35 -17.71
CA ALA A 3 -14.94 12.46 -16.28
C ALA A 3 -16.12 12.97 -15.45
N LEU A 4 -16.93 13.88 -16.02
CA LEU A 4 -18.11 14.43 -15.36
C LEU A 4 -19.21 13.36 -15.26
N ILE A 5 -19.45 12.61 -16.34
CA ILE A 5 -20.38 11.48 -16.38
C ILE A 5 -19.97 10.42 -15.34
N PHE A 6 -18.69 10.11 -15.26
CA PHE A 6 -18.14 9.17 -14.28
C PHE A 6 -18.38 9.62 -12.83
N LEU A 7 -18.15 10.90 -12.52
CA LEU A 7 -18.41 11.46 -11.19
C LEU A 7 -19.90 11.40 -10.81
N ILE A 8 -20.80 11.63 -11.77
CA ILE A 8 -22.25 11.53 -11.54
C ILE A 8 -22.64 10.08 -11.23
N VAL A 9 -22.15 9.11 -11.99
CA VAL A 9 -22.41 7.67 -11.75
C VAL A 9 -21.92 7.25 -10.36
N LEU A 10 -20.72 7.68 -9.97
CA LEU A 10 -20.19 7.41 -8.63
C LEU A 10 -21.03 8.04 -7.52
N ASN A 11 -21.53 9.26 -7.72
CA ASN A 11 -22.38 9.93 -6.75
C ASN A 11 -23.71 9.19 -6.55
N ILE A 12 -24.33 8.73 -7.63
CA ILE A 12 -25.58 7.94 -7.57
C ILE A 12 -25.34 6.60 -6.87
N ALA A 13 -24.26 5.90 -7.21
CA ALA A 13 -23.87 4.67 -6.53
C ALA A 13 -23.61 4.91 -5.03
N PHE A 14 -22.94 6.01 -4.68
CA PHE A 14 -22.68 6.40 -3.30
C PHE A 14 -23.96 6.63 -2.48
N LEU A 15 -24.95 7.33 -3.05
CA LEU A 15 -26.25 7.56 -2.41
C LEU A 15 -27.10 6.28 -2.29
N SER A 16 -26.82 5.26 -3.12
CA SER A 16 -27.55 3.98 -3.11
C SER A 16 -27.17 3.06 -1.94
N PHE A 17 -26.05 3.32 -1.25
CA PHE A 17 -25.66 2.58 -0.06
C PHE A 17 -26.44 3.05 1.18
N THR A 18 -27.65 2.53 1.33
CA THR A 18 -28.62 2.88 2.38
C THR A 18 -28.20 2.53 3.81
N SER A 19 -27.21 1.64 3.98
CA SER A 19 -26.70 1.21 5.29
C SER A 19 -25.70 2.18 5.92
N GLN A 20 -25.19 3.16 5.17
CA GLN A 20 -24.20 4.14 5.65
C GLN A 20 -24.79 5.54 5.65
N ARG A 21 -25.04 6.10 6.84
CA ARG A 21 -25.42 7.51 7.02
C ARG A 21 -24.17 8.37 7.01
N TRP A 22 -23.78 8.84 5.84
CA TRP A 22 -22.64 9.75 5.68
C TRP A 22 -22.98 11.14 6.24
N LYS A 23 -22.11 11.71 7.07
CA LYS A 23 -22.23 13.09 7.56
C LYS A 23 -21.75 14.14 6.55
N LEU A 24 -21.04 13.70 5.51
CA LEU A 24 -20.37 14.54 4.52
C LEU A 24 -20.94 14.21 3.13
N ASP A 25 -21.10 15.24 2.31
CA ASP A 25 -21.41 15.08 0.89
C ASP A 25 -20.26 14.41 0.15
N PHE A 26 -20.55 13.82 -1.01
CA PHE A 26 -19.59 13.06 -1.81
C PHE A 26 -18.26 13.79 -2.07
N LEU A 27 -18.30 15.08 -2.47
CA LEU A 27 -17.08 15.87 -2.70
C LEU A 27 -16.30 16.10 -1.41
N ASN A 28 -16.99 16.49 -0.33
CA ASN A 28 -16.39 16.69 0.98
C ASN A 28 -15.76 15.39 1.51
N LEU A 29 -16.35 14.24 1.19
CA LEU A 29 -15.82 12.94 1.55
C LEU A 29 -14.52 12.62 0.80
N ILE A 30 -14.41 12.95 -0.49
CA ILE A 30 -13.15 12.80 -1.25
C ILE A 30 -12.04 13.63 -0.61
N PHE A 31 -12.31 14.92 -0.34
CA PHE A 31 -11.33 15.78 0.30
C PHE A 31 -10.96 15.30 1.70
N TYR A 32 -11.96 14.89 2.50
CA TYR A 32 -11.73 14.30 3.82
C TYR A 32 -10.81 13.09 3.72
N ARG A 33 -11.00 12.18 2.75
CA ARG A 33 -10.14 11.00 2.58
C ARG A 33 -8.70 11.39 2.26
N ILE A 34 -8.49 12.32 1.31
CA ILE A 34 -7.14 12.77 0.95
C ILE A 34 -6.45 13.41 2.16
N SER A 35 -7.13 14.35 2.84
CA SER A 35 -6.60 15.03 4.02
C SER A 35 -6.29 14.05 5.15
N TYR A 36 -7.20 13.12 5.42
CA TYR A 36 -7.02 12.08 6.43
C TYR A 36 -5.80 11.20 6.13
N THR A 37 -5.66 10.75 4.88
CA THR A 37 -4.55 9.90 4.46
C THR A 37 -3.21 10.62 4.61
N VAL A 38 -3.10 11.89 4.19
CA VAL A 38 -1.87 12.68 4.36
C VAL A 38 -1.58 12.98 5.82
N TYR A 39 -2.60 13.30 6.61
CA TYR A 39 -2.47 13.56 8.04
C TYR A 39 -1.93 12.33 8.79
N VAL A 40 -2.52 11.15 8.55
CA VAL A 40 -2.06 9.89 9.14
C VAL A 40 -0.63 9.56 8.71
N LEU A 41 -0.28 9.77 7.43
CA LEU A 41 1.10 9.58 6.97
C LEU A 41 2.07 10.51 7.70
N ASN A 42 1.73 11.79 7.88
CA ASN A 42 2.57 12.74 8.60
C ASN A 42 2.83 12.28 10.05
N LEU A 43 1.78 11.84 10.75
CA LEU A 43 1.93 11.31 12.10
C LEU A 43 2.76 10.02 12.15
N ILE A 44 2.62 9.12 11.16
CA ILE A 44 3.47 7.92 11.05
C ILE A 44 4.94 8.32 10.88
N VAL A 45 5.22 9.23 9.95
CA VAL A 45 6.59 9.70 9.67
C VAL A 45 7.21 10.35 10.91
N GLU A 46 6.47 11.21 11.59
CA GLU A 46 6.90 11.87 12.83
C GLU A 46 7.19 10.87 13.94
N LYS A 47 6.35 9.84 14.08
CA LYS A 47 6.49 8.84 15.14
C LYS A 47 7.59 7.81 14.89
N SER A 48 7.75 7.39 13.64
CA SER A 48 8.69 6.33 13.27
C SER A 48 10.10 6.82 12.96
N GLY A 49 10.25 8.08 12.58
CA GLY A 49 11.55 8.63 12.20
C GLY A 49 12.25 7.80 11.11
N PHE A 50 13.58 7.70 11.21
CA PHE A 50 14.38 7.09 10.15
C PHE A 50 14.44 5.56 10.23
N PHE A 51 14.42 4.99 11.44
CA PHE A 51 14.65 3.56 11.70
C PHE A 51 13.39 2.78 12.09
N GLY A 52 12.24 3.43 12.18
CA GLY A 52 10.98 2.77 12.49
C GLY A 52 10.63 2.81 13.97
N TYR A 53 9.42 2.32 14.27
CA TYR A 53 8.89 2.29 15.63
C TYR A 53 8.56 0.86 16.06
N TYR A 54 7.84 0.09 15.25
CA TYR A 54 7.25 -1.17 15.71
C TYR A 54 8.16 -2.41 15.56
N HIS A 55 8.96 -2.50 14.49
CA HIS A 55 9.95 -3.57 14.25
C HIS A 55 9.38 -5.02 14.34
N GLY A 56 8.17 -5.25 13.83
CA GLY A 56 7.47 -6.54 13.89
C GLY A 56 6.11 -6.55 13.21
N LEU A 57 5.76 -5.50 12.45
CA LEU A 57 4.40 -5.31 11.93
C LEU A 57 4.06 -6.40 10.91
N TRP A 58 5.08 -6.86 10.18
CA TRP A 58 5.06 -8.00 9.24
C TRP A 58 4.63 -9.35 9.86
N LEU A 59 4.63 -9.50 11.20
CA LEU A 59 4.14 -10.70 11.88
C LEU A 59 2.62 -10.67 12.14
N HIS A 60 1.98 -9.53 11.93
CA HIS A 60 0.58 -9.34 12.25
C HIS A 60 -0.28 -9.27 10.99
N PRO A 61 -1.38 -10.06 10.92
CA PRO A 61 -2.27 -10.03 9.76
C PRO A 61 -3.15 -8.77 9.70
N ILE A 62 -3.21 -7.96 10.77
CA ILE A 62 -4.07 -6.78 10.90
C ILE A 62 -3.23 -5.53 11.15
N THR A 63 -2.36 -5.20 10.21
CA THR A 63 -1.42 -4.07 10.32
C THR A 63 -2.13 -2.71 10.38
N GLY A 64 -3.26 -2.54 9.68
CA GLY A 64 -4.01 -1.29 9.63
C GLY A 64 -4.60 -0.84 10.96
N ASP A 65 -5.15 -1.77 11.75
CA ASP A 65 -5.73 -1.47 13.08
C ASP A 65 -4.62 -1.16 14.10
N ILE A 66 -3.51 -1.90 14.03
CA ILE A 66 -2.34 -1.67 14.88
C ILE A 66 -1.75 -0.29 14.58
N ALA A 67 -1.58 0.04 13.29
CA ALA A 67 -1.11 1.36 12.87
C ALA A 67 -2.03 2.48 13.35
N GLY A 68 -3.35 2.31 13.20
CA GLY A 68 -4.34 3.28 13.66
C GLY A 68 -4.27 3.51 15.17
N LYS A 69 -4.20 2.42 15.95
CA LYS A 69 -4.05 2.48 17.41
C LYS A 69 -2.78 3.18 17.83
N ILE A 70 -1.66 2.90 17.17
CA ILE A 70 -0.35 3.49 17.49
C ILE A 70 -0.32 5.00 17.20
N VAL A 71 -0.94 5.42 16.10
CA VAL A 71 -0.79 6.78 15.56
C VAL A 71 -1.91 7.71 16.00
N LEU A 72 -3.14 7.21 16.05
CA LEU A 72 -4.34 7.99 16.38
C LEU A 72 -4.83 7.76 17.83
N GLY A 73 -4.33 6.73 18.51
CA GLY A 73 -4.68 6.42 19.90
C GLY A 73 -6.01 5.68 20.08
N TYR A 74 -6.66 5.23 19.00
CA TYR A 74 -7.89 4.42 19.05
C TYR A 74 -7.89 3.34 17.95
N GLU A 75 -8.65 2.27 18.17
CA GLU A 75 -8.77 1.17 17.20
C GLU A 75 -9.58 1.62 16.00
N HIS A 76 -8.89 1.78 14.88
CA HIS A 76 -9.48 2.14 13.61
C HIS A 76 -8.61 1.60 12.50
N ASN A 77 -9.22 0.95 11.52
CA ASN A 77 -8.52 0.53 10.33
C ASN A 77 -8.18 1.77 9.50
N THR A 78 -7.09 2.42 9.88
CA THR A 78 -6.37 3.27 8.98
C THR A 78 -5.82 2.37 7.90
N THR A 79 -6.54 2.34 6.77
CA THR A 79 -5.93 2.21 5.45
C THR A 79 -5.03 3.44 5.27
N SER A 80 -3.97 3.49 6.08
CA SER A 80 -2.88 4.43 5.93
C SER A 80 -2.32 4.17 4.54
N THR A 81 -1.85 5.25 3.91
CA THR A 81 -1.14 5.23 2.62
C THR A 81 -0.45 3.90 2.35
N ILE A 82 -0.40 3.49 1.09
CA ILE A 82 0.41 2.39 0.55
C ILE A 82 1.79 2.25 1.25
N LEU A 83 2.41 3.33 1.77
CA LEU A 83 3.71 3.31 2.47
C LEU A 83 3.65 3.39 4.01
N GLY A 84 2.47 3.51 4.61
CA GLY A 84 2.28 3.79 6.03
C GLY A 84 2.78 2.66 6.93
N PRO A 85 2.32 1.41 6.75
CA PRO A 85 2.76 0.25 7.53
C PRO A 85 4.27 0.01 7.43
N LEU A 86 4.81 0.19 6.22
CA LEU A 86 6.23 0.15 5.89
C LEU A 86 7.05 1.15 6.76
N ILE A 87 6.72 2.44 6.65
CA ILE A 87 7.39 3.49 7.43
C ILE A 87 7.18 3.29 8.93
N LEU A 88 6.01 2.78 9.33
CA LEU A 88 5.72 2.52 10.74
C LEU A 88 6.68 1.48 11.34
N ASP A 89 7.00 0.45 10.56
CA ASP A 89 7.73 -0.72 11.03
C ASP A 89 9.23 -0.45 11.16
N PHE A 90 9.92 -0.23 10.04
CA PHE A 90 11.37 0.01 10.00
C PHE A 90 11.76 1.41 9.50
N GLY A 91 10.79 2.32 9.35
CA GLY A 91 11.06 3.73 9.10
C GLY A 91 11.15 4.10 7.64
N ILE A 92 11.53 5.35 7.39
CA ILE A 92 11.63 5.91 6.03
C ILE A 92 12.63 5.13 5.16
N ILE A 93 13.62 4.45 5.76
CA ILE A 93 14.62 3.65 5.05
C ILE A 93 14.02 2.50 4.22
N GLU A 94 12.82 2.03 4.55
CA GLU A 94 12.18 0.98 3.77
C GLU A 94 11.65 1.46 2.42
N VAL A 95 11.33 2.75 2.32
CA VAL A 95 10.83 3.34 1.07
C VAL A 95 11.82 3.11 -0.08
N PRO A 96 13.11 3.45 0.03
CA PRO A 96 14.08 3.13 -1.02
C PRO A 96 14.29 1.63 -1.23
N ILE A 97 14.15 0.78 -0.20
CA ILE A 97 14.22 -0.69 -0.34
C ILE A 97 13.07 -1.18 -1.23
N MET A 98 11.85 -0.71 -1.02
CA MET A 98 10.70 -1.08 -1.85
C MET A 98 10.79 -0.49 -3.25
N ILE A 99 11.35 0.71 -3.41
CA ILE A 99 11.66 1.27 -4.73
C ILE A 99 12.65 0.36 -5.47
N PHE A 100 13.67 -0.18 -4.78
CA PHE A 100 14.61 -1.14 -5.37
C PHE A 100 13.88 -2.41 -5.85
N PHE A 101 13.03 -3.02 -5.02
CA PHE A 101 12.24 -4.17 -5.45
C PHE A 101 11.32 -3.83 -6.63
N GLY A 102 10.64 -2.69 -6.61
CA GLY A 102 9.85 -2.19 -7.73
C GLY A 102 10.65 -2.01 -9.02
N SER A 103 11.90 -1.56 -8.92
CA SER A 103 12.80 -1.41 -10.09
C SER A 103 13.20 -2.77 -10.69
N VAL A 104 13.44 -3.77 -9.84
CA VAL A 104 13.71 -5.15 -10.25
C VAL A 104 12.48 -5.75 -10.93
N LEU A 105 11.29 -5.55 -10.37
CA LEU A 105 10.02 -5.96 -10.98
C LEU A 105 9.83 -5.33 -12.37
N GLY A 106 10.20 -4.06 -12.53
CA GLY A 106 10.20 -3.37 -13.83
C GLY A 106 11.16 -4.00 -14.85
N THR A 107 12.29 -4.55 -14.39
CA THR A 107 13.24 -5.29 -15.25
C THR A 107 12.66 -6.63 -15.69
N VAL A 108 12.04 -7.37 -14.76
CA VAL A 108 11.36 -8.63 -15.06
C VAL A 108 10.21 -8.41 -16.05
N ARG A 109 9.45 -7.32 -15.90
CA ARG A 109 8.39 -6.93 -16.83
C ARG A 109 8.91 -6.78 -18.26
N LYS A 110 9.99 -6.03 -18.47
CA LYS A 110 10.59 -5.83 -19.80
C LYS A 110 11.01 -7.14 -20.44
N LYS A 111 11.50 -8.10 -19.65
CA LYS A 111 11.88 -9.43 -20.15
C LYS A 111 10.68 -10.32 -20.51
N MET A 112 9.46 -9.98 -20.10
CA MET A 112 8.26 -10.71 -20.56
C MET A 112 8.01 -10.56 -22.06
N ASP A 113 8.43 -9.43 -22.64
CA ASP A 113 8.23 -9.16 -24.07
C ASP A 113 9.07 -10.10 -24.94
N THR A 114 10.21 -10.55 -24.43
CA THR A 114 11.13 -11.47 -25.11
C THR A 114 10.98 -12.93 -24.65
N LEU A 115 10.66 -13.15 -23.38
CA LEU A 115 10.55 -14.47 -22.76
C LEU A 115 9.16 -14.67 -22.17
N LYS A 116 8.26 -15.32 -22.92
CA LYS A 116 6.90 -15.66 -22.43
C LYS A 116 6.89 -16.49 -21.14
N LYS A 117 7.99 -17.21 -20.83
CA LYS A 117 8.18 -17.94 -19.56
C LYS A 117 8.29 -17.02 -18.33
N ALA A 118 8.58 -15.72 -18.50
CA ALA A 118 8.69 -14.74 -17.42
C ALA A 118 7.33 -14.27 -16.87
N ILE A 119 6.22 -14.50 -17.60
CA ILE A 119 4.87 -14.07 -17.23
C ILE A 119 4.44 -14.55 -15.83
N PRO A 120 4.48 -15.86 -15.50
CA PRO A 120 4.07 -16.33 -14.17
C PRO A 120 4.93 -15.74 -13.05
N TYR A 121 6.24 -15.60 -13.27
CA TYR A 121 7.15 -15.02 -12.28
C TYR A 121 6.84 -13.56 -12.01
N TYR A 122 6.59 -12.77 -13.07
CA TYR A 122 6.17 -11.38 -12.92
C TYR A 122 4.88 -11.26 -12.10
N SER A 123 3.87 -12.06 -12.40
CA SER A 123 2.59 -12.02 -11.67
C SER A 123 2.77 -12.34 -10.19
N ILE A 124 3.58 -13.34 -9.85
CA ILE A 124 3.88 -13.70 -8.46
C ILE A 124 4.62 -12.54 -7.76
N LEU A 125 5.66 -12.00 -8.38
CA LEU A 125 6.44 -10.89 -7.81
C LEU A 125 5.59 -9.64 -7.60
N LEU A 126 4.73 -9.31 -8.57
CA LEU A 126 3.81 -8.17 -8.46
C LEU A 126 2.88 -8.35 -7.26
N SER A 127 2.24 -9.51 -7.13
CA SER A 127 1.34 -9.79 -6.01
C SER A 127 2.04 -9.71 -4.64
N ILE A 128 3.22 -10.29 -4.51
CA ILE A 128 3.98 -10.26 -3.25
C ILE A 128 4.45 -8.83 -2.94
N THR A 129 4.84 -8.07 -3.94
CA THR A 129 5.26 -6.67 -3.76
C THR A 129 4.08 -5.82 -3.29
N LEU A 130 2.92 -5.93 -3.93
CA LEU A 130 1.72 -5.22 -3.50
C LEU A 130 1.33 -5.57 -2.05
N LEU A 131 1.41 -6.86 -1.69
CA LEU A 131 1.18 -7.30 -0.33
C LEU A 131 2.16 -6.64 0.65
N CYS A 132 3.47 -6.74 0.40
CA CYS A 132 4.51 -6.22 1.30
C CYS A 132 4.43 -4.70 1.48
N VAL A 133 3.93 -3.99 0.48
CA VAL A 133 3.68 -2.55 0.59
C VAL A 133 2.56 -2.28 1.62
N GLU A 134 1.51 -3.10 1.66
CA GLU A 134 0.40 -2.95 2.61
C GLU A 134 0.67 -3.48 4.03
N ILE A 135 1.55 -4.46 4.21
CA ILE A 135 1.76 -5.11 5.53
C ILE A 135 3.17 -5.00 6.09
N SER A 136 4.06 -4.20 5.46
CA SER A 136 5.52 -4.17 5.71
C SER A 136 6.27 -5.32 5.00
N PRO A 137 7.56 -5.17 4.64
CA PRO A 137 8.30 -6.17 3.89
C PRO A 137 8.49 -7.41 4.75
N ILE A 138 7.95 -8.53 4.28
CA ILE A 138 8.27 -9.83 4.86
C ILE A 138 9.68 -10.18 4.36
N PRO A 139 10.63 -10.60 5.22
CA PRO A 139 11.94 -11.10 4.78
C PRO A 139 11.84 -12.15 3.66
N LEU A 140 10.70 -12.85 3.61
CA LEU A 140 10.33 -13.82 2.59
C LEU A 140 10.28 -13.23 1.17
N ILE A 141 10.10 -11.92 0.97
CA ILE A 141 10.09 -11.30 -0.37
C ILE A 141 11.40 -11.52 -1.13
N ILE A 142 12.52 -11.70 -0.42
CA ILE A 142 13.84 -11.88 -1.02
C ILE A 142 13.89 -13.17 -1.86
N PHE A 143 13.30 -14.28 -1.38
CA PHE A 143 13.42 -15.57 -2.06
C PHE A 143 12.72 -15.62 -3.43
N PRO A 144 11.45 -15.19 -3.59
CA PRO A 144 10.80 -15.07 -4.89
C PRO A 144 11.59 -14.19 -5.86
N TYR A 145 12.13 -13.06 -5.38
CA TYR A 145 12.93 -12.15 -6.20
C TYR A 145 14.23 -12.80 -6.69
N LEU A 146 14.96 -13.52 -5.83
CA LEU A 146 16.16 -14.26 -6.21
C LEU A 146 15.85 -15.36 -7.24
N ILE A 147 14.78 -16.13 -7.03
CA ILE A 147 14.37 -17.21 -7.96
C ILE A 147 14.00 -16.63 -9.32
N ALA A 148 13.21 -15.55 -9.33
CA ALA A 148 12.79 -14.91 -10.57
C ALA A 148 13.99 -14.35 -11.34
N LEU A 149 14.90 -13.65 -10.66
CA LEU A 149 16.13 -13.14 -11.30
C LEU A 149 17.00 -14.27 -11.85
N TYR A 150 17.18 -15.36 -11.12
CA TYR A 150 17.96 -16.52 -11.58
C TYR A 150 17.34 -17.19 -12.81
N LYS A 151 16.02 -17.33 -12.87
CA LYS A 151 15.33 -17.97 -14.01
C LYS A 151 15.24 -17.10 -15.26
N ILE A 152 15.43 -15.79 -15.08
CA ILE A 152 15.24 -14.78 -16.12
C ILE A 152 16.59 -14.22 -16.61
N SER A 153 17.67 -14.39 -15.83
CA SER A 153 19.06 -14.21 -16.29
C SER A 153 19.45 -15.22 -17.35
#